data_AF-Q3MDB4-F1
#
_entry.id   AF-Q3MDB4-F1
#
_cell.length_a   1.000
_cell.length_b   1.000
_cell.length_c   1.000
_cell.angle_alpha   90.00
_cell.angle_beta   90.00
_cell.angle_gamma   90.00
#
_symmetry.space_group_name_H-M   'P 1'
#
loop_
_entity.id
_entity.type
_entity.pdbx_description
1 polymer ?
#
loop_
_entity_poly.entity_id
_entity_poly.type
_entity_poly.pdbx_seq_one_letter_code
_entity_poly.pdbx_strand_id
1 'polypeptide(L)'
;MAETVEIERHRAAIARTEISRPVRLAIEWAILNPDTVFFDYGCGYGGDVQRVANLGYTSTGWDPYYYPDAAINPADVVNLGYVLNVIEDQEERRQSLIQAWELTRRVLIVAAQVLINAPSKAQLAYSDGIVTSRNTFQKYYEQQELKKYIDEVLNVDAVPVALGVYFVFRDEAEKESFKAIRFFSRTSTPRVRIPVKRFEDYQEQLAPLMAFFTKRGRLPIKGELATAQELLSEFGNFRRAFAVVLQATDEAEWDAIAYRRSLDIQVYLALTHFDQRPKFSQLAPEMRHDIKAFFGSYEEACNIADQKLFSLGKPKVVQTACEKSKVGKHTRGALYVHVSALAALDPLLRIYEGCASRTIGRVDGATLIKYYTDQPQISYLFYPEFDIDPHPSLKASITIDLKTLYVTHRDYSTRANPPVLHRKETFVTPNYPLYEQFAKLTQQEQKLGLLKQKSEIGTREGWEKCLAAHGVEIRGHEIHVIREITQ
;
A
#
# COMPACT_ATOMS: atom_id res chain seq x y z
N MET A 1 32.34 19.87 -34.63
CA MET A 1 32.58 19.74 -33.18
C MET A 1 31.22 19.84 -32.54
N ALA A 2 30.68 18.74 -32.02
CA ALA A 2 29.41 18.79 -31.29
C ALA A 2 29.66 19.63 -30.02
N GLU A 3 28.92 20.71 -29.83
CA GLU A 3 28.92 21.45 -28.58
C GLU A 3 28.61 20.46 -27.45
N THR A 4 29.58 20.24 -26.57
CA THR A 4 29.36 19.50 -25.32
C THR A 4 28.44 20.36 -24.47
N VAL A 5 27.16 19.97 -24.40
CA VAL A 5 26.19 20.59 -23.50
C VAL A 5 26.67 20.32 -22.07
N GLU A 6 27.08 21.35 -21.35
CA GLU A 6 27.45 21.26 -19.93
C GLU A 6 26.18 21.07 -19.10
N ILE A 7 26.10 19.95 -18.36
CA ILE A 7 24.91 19.56 -17.61
C ILE A 7 25.03 20.00 -16.15
N GLU A 8 24.13 20.88 -15.72
CA GLU A 8 24.14 21.45 -14.37
C GLU A 8 23.31 20.61 -13.38
N ARG A 9 23.70 19.35 -13.15
CA ARG A 9 22.96 18.37 -12.32
C ARG A 9 22.53 18.89 -10.93
N HIS A 10 23.35 19.73 -10.30
CA HIS A 10 23.09 20.32 -8.98
C HIS A 10 21.78 21.14 -8.93
N ARG A 11 21.30 21.64 -10.09
CA ARG A 11 20.05 22.41 -10.21
C ARG A 11 18.79 21.53 -10.26
N ALA A 12 18.95 20.22 -10.35
CA ALA A 12 17.83 19.28 -10.29
C ALA A 12 17.34 19.04 -8.86
N ALA A 13 18.13 19.40 -7.83
CA ALA A 13 17.72 19.32 -6.44
C ALA A 13 16.55 20.28 -6.14
N ILE A 14 15.47 19.75 -5.57
CA ILE A 14 14.25 20.52 -5.26
C ILE A 14 14.18 20.76 -3.75
N ALA A 15 14.09 22.03 -3.34
CA ALA A 15 13.74 22.37 -1.97
C ALA A 15 12.28 21.98 -1.70
N ARG A 16 12.06 21.13 -0.70
CA ARG A 16 10.73 20.65 -0.29
C ARG A 16 10.54 20.90 1.19
N THR A 17 9.30 21.15 1.60
CA THR A 17 8.90 21.33 3.01
C THR A 17 8.64 20.00 3.72
N GLU A 18 8.29 18.95 2.97
CA GLU A 18 7.93 17.63 3.49
C GLU A 18 9.01 16.57 3.21
N ILE A 19 9.00 15.49 3.99
CA ILE A 19 9.83 14.30 3.77
C ILE A 19 9.53 13.74 2.38
N SER A 20 10.57 13.37 1.62
CA SER A 20 10.36 12.82 0.28
C SER A 20 9.55 11.52 0.32
N ARG A 21 8.82 11.28 -0.78
CA ARG A 21 7.99 10.09 -0.95
C ARG A 21 8.70 8.75 -0.62
N PRO A 22 9.90 8.45 -1.13
CA PRO A 22 10.58 7.18 -0.79
C PRO A 22 10.88 7.04 0.71
N VAL A 23 11.33 8.12 1.37
CA VAL A 23 11.64 8.11 2.81
C VAL A 23 10.37 8.01 3.65
N ARG A 24 9.30 8.72 3.27
CA ARG A 24 7.97 8.61 3.91
C ARG A 24 7.46 7.16 3.87
N LEU A 25 7.54 6.50 2.71
CA LEU A 25 7.15 5.10 2.57
C LEU A 25 7.98 4.18 3.49
N ALA A 26 9.29 4.43 3.61
CA ALA A 26 10.14 3.64 4.51
C ALA A 26 9.73 3.78 5.99
N ILE A 27 9.30 4.98 6.40
CA ILE A 27 8.76 5.22 7.75
C ILE A 27 7.39 4.55 7.93
N GLU A 28 6.48 4.70 6.96
CA GLU A 28 5.14 4.09 7.01
C GLU A 28 5.20 2.56 7.13
N TRP A 29 6.19 1.93 6.50
CA TRP A 29 6.44 0.49 6.59
C TRP A 29 7.36 0.08 7.75
N ALA A 30 7.75 1.02 8.61
CA ALA A 30 8.67 0.82 9.74
C ALA A 30 10.05 0.23 9.35
N ILE A 31 10.44 0.34 8.08
CA ILE A 31 11.80 0.05 7.60
C ILE A 31 12.76 1.08 8.20
N LEU A 32 12.35 2.35 8.20
CA LEU A 32 13.03 3.44 8.87
C LEU A 32 12.29 3.78 10.17
N ASN A 33 12.97 3.64 11.30
CA ASN A 33 12.44 3.85 12.65
C ASN A 33 13.57 4.35 13.59
N PRO A 34 13.28 4.73 14.85
CA PRO A 34 14.28 5.26 15.77
C PRO A 34 15.48 4.33 16.03
N ASP A 35 15.32 3.02 15.86
CA ASP A 35 16.37 2.01 16.10
C ASP A 35 17.27 1.78 14.88
N THR A 36 17.05 2.51 13.78
CA THR A 36 17.81 2.38 12.53
C THR A 36 18.62 3.62 12.21
N VAL A 37 19.82 3.42 11.68
CA VAL A 37 20.66 4.50 11.13
C VAL A 37 20.29 4.76 9.68
N PHE A 38 20.04 6.03 9.34
CA PHE A 38 19.69 6.50 8.00
C PHE A 38 20.86 7.24 7.34
N PHE A 39 21.10 6.94 6.06
CA PHE A 39 22.03 7.67 5.22
C PHE A 39 21.40 8.05 3.88
N ASP A 40 21.44 9.33 3.51
CA ASP A 40 20.93 9.85 2.25
C ASP A 40 22.07 10.10 1.24
N TYR A 41 22.17 9.24 0.23
CA TYR A 41 23.19 9.30 -0.81
C TYR A 41 22.71 10.21 -1.95
N GLY A 42 23.35 11.37 -2.11
CA GLY A 42 22.90 12.43 -3.02
C GLY A 42 21.77 13.27 -2.41
N CYS A 43 21.96 13.71 -1.17
CA CYS A 43 20.93 14.38 -0.36
C CYS A 43 20.53 15.78 -0.84
N GLY A 44 21.20 16.35 -1.85
CA GLY A 44 20.94 17.70 -2.35
C GLY A 44 21.09 18.73 -1.23
N TYR A 45 20.05 19.52 -0.98
CA TYR A 45 20.02 20.49 0.13
C TYR A 45 19.96 19.86 1.54
N GLY A 46 19.89 18.52 1.67
CA GLY A 46 19.86 17.82 2.97
C GLY A 46 18.49 17.84 3.65
N GLY A 47 17.41 18.09 2.90
CA GLY A 47 16.07 18.25 3.46
C GLY A 47 15.55 17.00 4.17
N ASP A 48 15.73 15.82 3.57
CA ASP A 48 15.29 14.56 4.20
C ASP A 48 16.15 14.22 5.40
N VAL A 49 17.47 14.45 5.31
CA VAL A 49 18.40 14.27 6.43
C VAL A 49 17.92 15.06 7.67
N GLN A 50 17.63 16.35 7.49
CA GLN A 50 17.16 17.22 8.58
C GLN A 50 15.80 16.80 9.13
N ARG A 51 14.83 16.46 8.26
CA ARG A 51 13.48 16.10 8.71
C ARG A 51 13.44 14.75 9.42
N VAL A 52 14.23 13.77 8.95
CA VAL A 52 14.39 12.49 9.64
C VAL A 52 15.08 12.69 10.99
N ALA A 53 16.09 13.55 11.07
CA ALA A 53 16.71 13.92 12.35
C ALA A 53 15.70 14.58 13.31
N ASN A 54 14.81 15.44 12.80
CA ASN A 54 13.76 16.09 13.61
C ASN A 54 12.72 15.09 14.16
N LEU A 55 12.59 13.90 13.57
CA LEU A 55 11.78 12.80 14.11
C LEU A 55 12.52 12.01 15.22
N GLY A 56 13.76 12.39 15.54
CA GLY A 56 14.60 11.76 16.56
C GLY A 56 15.44 10.60 16.05
N TYR A 57 15.58 10.44 14.73
CA TYR A 57 16.28 9.30 14.14
C TYR A 57 17.74 9.66 13.86
N THR A 58 18.63 8.67 13.88
CA THR A 58 20.02 8.89 13.49
C THR A 58 20.10 9.05 11.97
N SER A 59 20.51 10.21 11.50
CA SER A 59 20.39 10.61 10.09
C SER A 59 21.60 11.39 9.61
N THR A 60 22.18 10.97 8.49
CA THR A 60 23.31 11.64 7.84
C THR A 60 23.12 11.62 6.32
N GLY A 61 23.88 12.41 5.58
CA GLY A 61 23.82 12.38 4.12
C GLY A 61 25.04 13.02 3.48
N TRP A 62 25.21 12.72 2.21
CA TRP A 62 26.30 13.22 1.37
C TRP A 62 25.74 13.70 0.04
N ASP A 63 26.34 14.72 -0.55
CA ASP A 63 26.02 15.19 -1.89
C ASP A 63 27.29 15.72 -2.56
N PRO A 64 27.57 15.38 -3.83
CA PRO A 64 28.82 15.76 -4.48
C PRO A 64 28.98 17.28 -4.66
N TYR A 65 27.89 18.06 -4.60
CA TYR A 65 27.92 19.51 -4.75
C TYR A 65 27.64 20.25 -3.44
N TYR A 66 26.56 19.88 -2.73
CA TYR A 66 26.10 20.63 -1.55
C TYR A 66 26.82 20.22 -0.25
N TYR A 67 27.28 18.97 -0.17
CA TYR A 67 27.96 18.43 1.02
C TYR A 67 29.16 17.55 0.63
N PRO A 68 30.13 18.06 -0.16
CA PRO A 68 31.21 17.24 -0.73
C PRO A 68 32.13 16.64 0.34
N ASP A 69 32.33 17.36 1.45
CA ASP A 69 33.21 16.98 2.56
C ASP A 69 32.50 16.13 3.64
N ALA A 70 31.21 15.82 3.46
CA ALA A 70 30.47 14.99 4.42
C ALA A 70 30.98 13.54 4.41
N ALA A 71 31.08 12.94 5.60
CA ALA A 71 31.54 11.56 5.73
C ALA A 71 30.51 10.57 5.16
N ILE A 72 30.96 9.71 4.24
CA ILE A 72 30.16 8.63 3.68
C ILE A 72 30.32 7.41 4.60
N ASN A 73 29.26 7.04 5.33
CA ASN A 73 29.27 5.96 6.30
C ASN A 73 28.21 4.90 5.98
N PRO A 74 28.49 3.60 6.21
CA PRO A 74 27.48 2.57 6.10
C PRO A 74 26.35 2.77 7.11
N ALA A 75 25.11 2.49 6.69
CA ALA A 75 23.90 2.70 7.48
C ALA A 75 22.92 1.51 7.34
N ASP A 76 21.98 1.40 8.26
CA ASP A 76 20.94 0.35 8.20
C ASP A 76 20.04 0.55 6.99
N VAL A 77 19.63 1.80 6.77
CA VAL A 77 18.81 2.22 5.65
C VAL A 77 19.54 3.29 4.85
N VAL A 78 19.83 2.99 3.58
CA VAL A 78 20.43 3.96 2.64
C VAL A 78 19.36 4.40 1.65
N ASN A 79 19.24 5.70 1.41
CA ASN A 79 18.37 6.26 0.38
C ASN A 79 19.19 6.72 -0.83
N LEU A 80 18.85 6.22 -2.01
CA LEU A 80 19.28 6.72 -3.31
C LEU A 80 18.08 7.33 -4.02
N GLY A 81 17.58 8.42 -3.44
CA GLY A 81 16.30 9.02 -3.82
C GLY A 81 16.44 10.03 -4.96
N TYR A 82 15.93 9.69 -6.14
CA TYR A 82 15.90 10.55 -7.33
C TYR A 82 17.28 10.94 -7.90
N VAL A 83 18.33 10.20 -7.52
CA VAL A 83 19.71 10.43 -8.00
C VAL A 83 19.94 9.80 -9.37
N LEU A 84 19.49 8.56 -9.58
CA LEU A 84 19.73 7.84 -10.84
C LEU A 84 19.19 8.59 -12.06
N ASN A 85 18.09 9.33 -11.88
CA ASN A 85 17.45 10.04 -12.97
C ASN A 85 18.11 11.37 -13.34
N VAL A 86 19.11 11.85 -12.59
CA VAL A 86 19.82 13.10 -12.90
C VAL A 86 21.26 12.87 -13.36
N ILE A 87 21.75 11.63 -13.34
CA ILE A 87 23.09 11.25 -13.83
C ILE A 87 22.99 10.86 -15.30
N GLU A 88 23.63 11.64 -16.17
CA GLU A 88 23.68 11.45 -17.62
C GLU A 88 24.61 10.32 -18.06
N ASP A 89 25.72 10.13 -17.36
CA ASP A 89 26.72 9.11 -17.68
C ASP A 89 26.27 7.75 -17.12
N GLN A 90 26.20 6.75 -18.00
CA GLN A 90 25.63 5.45 -17.64
C GLN A 90 26.53 4.67 -16.66
N GLU A 91 27.85 4.83 -16.75
CA GLU A 91 28.78 4.14 -15.85
C GLU A 91 28.82 4.79 -14.47
N GLU A 92 28.81 6.12 -14.40
CA GLU A 92 28.66 6.86 -13.14
C GLU A 92 27.32 6.52 -12.46
N ARG A 93 26.24 6.43 -13.25
CA ARG A 93 24.91 6.06 -12.73
C ARG A 93 24.93 4.64 -12.16
N ARG A 94 25.55 3.70 -12.89
CA ARG A 94 25.74 2.31 -12.45
C ARG A 94 26.56 2.25 -11.16
N GLN A 95 27.65 2.99 -11.11
CA GLN A 95 28.56 2.96 -9.96
C GLN A 95 27.97 3.63 -8.72
N SER A 96 27.17 4.68 -8.90
CA SER A 96 26.41 5.30 -7.80
C SER A 96 25.43 4.32 -7.16
N LEU A 97 24.75 3.50 -7.97
CA LEU A 97 23.86 2.46 -7.46
C LEU A 97 24.62 1.39 -6.66
N ILE A 98 25.78 0.95 -7.17
CA ILE A 98 26.65 -0.03 -6.49
C ILE A 98 27.17 0.53 -5.17
N GLN A 99 27.68 1.76 -5.15
CA GLN A 99 28.20 2.40 -3.93
C GLN A 99 27.12 2.58 -2.87
N ALA A 100 25.91 3.03 -3.26
CA ALA A 100 24.79 3.12 -2.33
C ALA A 100 24.43 1.74 -1.74
N TRP A 101 24.49 0.69 -2.56
CA TRP A 101 24.29 -0.68 -2.08
C TRP A 101 25.39 -1.14 -1.11
N GLU A 102 26.67 -0.88 -1.40
CA GLU A 102 27.79 -1.23 -0.52
C GLU A 102 27.68 -0.60 0.87
N LEU A 103 27.12 0.60 0.97
CA LEU A 103 26.86 1.30 2.24
C LEU A 103 25.66 0.73 3.02
N THR A 104 24.82 -0.08 2.37
CA THR A 104 23.57 -0.58 2.94
C THR A 104 23.79 -1.82 3.80
N ARG A 105 23.44 -1.74 5.09
CA ARG A 105 23.46 -2.90 6.00
C ARG A 105 22.16 -3.70 6.00
N ARG A 106 20.99 -3.07 5.81
CA ARG A 106 19.69 -3.77 5.81
C ARG A 106 18.88 -3.50 4.54
N VAL A 107 18.51 -2.24 4.28
CA VAL A 107 17.62 -1.90 3.15
C VAL A 107 18.12 -0.69 2.36
N LEU A 108 18.23 -0.85 1.05
CA LEU A 108 18.50 0.23 0.11
C LEU A 108 17.17 0.69 -0.48
N ILE A 109 16.88 1.98 -0.40
CA ILE A 109 15.75 2.61 -1.04
C ILE A 109 16.24 3.19 -2.37
N VAL A 110 15.67 2.75 -3.48
CA VAL A 110 15.97 3.30 -4.81
C VAL A 110 14.72 3.98 -5.34
N ALA A 111 14.83 5.26 -5.68
CA ALA A 111 13.73 5.98 -6.31
C ALA A 111 14.18 6.74 -7.57
N ALA A 112 13.35 6.71 -8.60
CA ALA A 112 13.56 7.49 -9.82
C ALA A 112 12.22 7.93 -10.43
N GLN A 113 12.27 8.93 -11.31
CA GLN A 113 11.07 9.38 -12.01
C GLN A 113 10.64 8.34 -13.05
N VAL A 114 9.35 7.98 -13.03
CA VAL A 114 8.75 7.03 -13.97
C VAL A 114 7.82 7.75 -14.94
N LEU A 115 7.86 7.39 -16.22
CA LEU A 115 6.93 7.89 -17.24
C LEU A 115 5.52 7.43 -16.91
N ILE A 116 4.63 8.40 -16.69
CA ILE A 116 3.19 8.17 -16.50
C ILE A 116 2.41 8.70 -17.71
N ASN A 117 3.00 9.59 -18.51
CA ASN A 117 2.51 10.13 -19.78
C ASN A 117 3.68 10.34 -20.75
N ALA A 118 3.46 10.22 -22.06
CA ALA A 118 4.47 10.58 -23.06
C ALA A 118 4.82 12.08 -22.96
N PRO A 119 6.11 12.47 -22.94
CA PRO A 119 6.50 13.86 -22.88
C PRO A 119 5.98 14.64 -24.09
N SER A 120 5.64 15.91 -23.88
CA SER A 120 5.34 16.84 -24.97
C SER A 120 6.53 16.93 -25.92
N LYS A 121 6.30 16.91 -27.24
CA LYS A 121 7.30 16.92 -28.34
C LYS A 121 8.40 18.01 -28.30
N ALA A 122 8.42 18.89 -27.29
CA ALA A 122 9.32 20.05 -27.20
C ALA A 122 10.62 19.82 -26.38
N GLN A 123 10.92 18.60 -25.93
CA GLN A 123 12.12 18.31 -25.13
C GLN A 123 13.25 17.74 -26.00
N LEU A 124 14.47 18.26 -25.83
CA LEU A 124 15.67 17.80 -26.56
C LEU A 124 16.13 16.46 -25.99
N ALA A 125 16.11 15.41 -26.80
CA ALA A 125 16.65 14.10 -26.43
C ALA A 125 18.17 14.17 -26.28
N TYR A 126 18.71 13.62 -25.19
CA TYR A 126 20.15 13.55 -24.91
C TYR A 126 20.46 12.22 -24.22
N SER A 127 21.37 11.42 -24.78
CA SER A 127 21.63 10.05 -24.32
C SER A 127 20.33 9.23 -24.23
N ASP A 128 20.03 8.64 -23.07
CA ASP A 128 18.81 7.89 -22.77
C ASP A 128 17.76 8.69 -21.98
N GLY A 129 17.87 10.02 -21.99
CA GLY A 129 16.97 10.94 -21.30
C GLY A 129 16.73 12.24 -22.09
N ILE A 130 16.36 13.29 -21.36
CA ILE A 130 16.12 14.62 -21.92
C ILE A 130 16.99 15.67 -21.22
N VAL A 131 17.30 16.76 -21.93
CA VAL A 131 17.80 17.98 -21.29
C VAL A 131 16.63 18.93 -21.05
N THR A 132 16.48 19.39 -19.81
CA THR A 132 15.43 20.35 -19.43
C THR A 132 15.81 21.78 -19.82
N SER A 133 14.86 22.71 -19.78
CA SER A 133 15.11 24.15 -20.01
C SER A 133 16.04 24.79 -18.97
N ARG A 134 16.40 24.07 -17.90
CA ARG A 134 17.37 24.49 -16.87
C ARG A 134 18.76 23.89 -17.09
N ASN A 135 19.03 23.31 -18.27
CA ASN A 135 20.27 22.57 -18.58
C ASN A 135 20.57 21.41 -17.62
N THR A 136 19.52 20.75 -17.10
CA THR A 136 19.65 19.53 -16.28
C THR A 136 19.30 18.30 -17.10
N PHE A 137 19.98 17.17 -16.86
CA PHE A 137 19.58 15.88 -17.41
C PHE A 137 18.43 15.28 -16.61
N GLN A 138 17.50 14.63 -17.30
CA GLN A 138 16.43 13.88 -16.68
C GLN A 138 16.17 12.59 -17.47
N LYS A 139 16.43 11.43 -16.86
CA LYS A 139 15.92 10.15 -17.34
C LYS A 139 14.56 9.87 -16.73
N TYR A 140 13.61 9.46 -17.55
CA TYR A 140 12.36 8.90 -17.08
C TYR A 140 12.33 7.42 -17.40
N TYR A 141 12.11 6.61 -16.38
CA TYR A 141 12.07 5.16 -16.51
C TYR A 141 10.66 4.67 -16.81
N GLU A 142 10.53 3.54 -17.47
CA GLU A 142 9.35 2.70 -17.23
C GLU A 142 9.51 1.94 -15.91
N GLN A 143 8.40 1.58 -15.25
CA GLN A 143 8.47 0.85 -13.98
C GLN A 143 9.27 -0.46 -14.12
N GLN A 144 9.02 -1.23 -15.18
CA GLN A 144 9.74 -2.49 -15.41
C GLN A 144 11.20 -2.27 -15.80
N GLU A 145 11.50 -1.22 -16.56
CA GLU A 145 12.87 -0.82 -16.90
C GLU A 145 13.68 -0.52 -15.64
N LEU A 146 13.11 0.26 -14.70
CA LEU A 146 13.79 0.59 -13.45
C LEU A 146 14.04 -0.66 -12.59
N LYS A 147 13.05 -1.56 -12.45
CA LYS A 147 13.24 -2.82 -11.72
C LYS A 147 14.38 -3.62 -12.34
N LYS A 148 14.32 -3.84 -13.66
CA LYS A 148 15.31 -4.63 -14.39
C LYS A 148 16.72 -4.06 -14.22
N TYR A 149 16.86 -2.73 -14.33
CA TYR A 149 18.13 -2.06 -14.10
C TYR A 149 18.68 -2.31 -12.69
N ILE A 150 17.84 -2.18 -11.65
CA ILE A 150 18.25 -2.43 -10.26
C ILE A 150 18.65 -3.90 -10.06
N ASP A 151 17.80 -4.83 -10.51
CA ASP A 151 18.01 -6.27 -10.37
C ASP A 151 19.31 -6.71 -11.06
N GLU A 152 19.58 -6.26 -12.29
CA GLU A 152 20.76 -6.65 -13.08
C GLU A 152 22.05 -6.03 -12.54
N VAL A 153 22.03 -4.76 -12.12
CA VAL A 153 23.23 -4.08 -11.60
C VAL A 153 23.64 -4.63 -10.24
N LEU A 154 22.67 -4.91 -9.36
CA LEU A 154 22.94 -5.36 -7.99
C LEU A 154 22.89 -6.89 -7.83
N ASN A 155 22.41 -7.62 -8.85
CA ASN A 155 22.14 -9.06 -8.80
C ASN A 155 21.22 -9.44 -7.62
N VAL A 156 20.06 -8.77 -7.55
CA VAL A 156 19.06 -8.88 -6.48
C VAL A 156 17.65 -8.99 -7.05
N ASP A 157 16.67 -9.27 -6.20
CA ASP A 157 15.25 -9.10 -6.51
C ASP A 157 14.70 -7.89 -5.75
N ALA A 158 14.66 -6.73 -6.41
CA ALA A 158 14.15 -5.49 -5.84
C ALA A 158 12.63 -5.54 -5.69
N VAL A 159 12.13 -5.12 -4.51
CA VAL A 159 10.70 -5.15 -4.19
C VAL A 159 10.06 -3.80 -4.55
N PRO A 160 9.09 -3.76 -5.50
CA PRO A 160 8.38 -2.52 -5.80
C PRO A 160 7.43 -2.16 -4.66
N VAL A 161 7.60 -0.95 -4.12
CA VAL A 161 6.78 -0.41 -3.02
C VAL A 161 5.70 0.52 -3.56
N ALA A 162 6.08 1.36 -4.54
CA ALA A 162 5.18 2.23 -5.26
C ALA A 162 5.77 2.55 -6.66
N LEU A 163 5.04 3.31 -7.47
CA LEU A 163 5.56 3.77 -8.78
C LEU A 163 6.89 4.53 -8.59
N GLY A 164 7.94 4.05 -9.24
CA GLY A 164 9.29 4.59 -9.19
C GLY A 164 10.01 4.41 -7.85
N VAL A 165 9.53 3.57 -6.93
CA VAL A 165 10.15 3.34 -5.61
C VAL A 165 10.32 1.85 -5.33
N TYR A 166 11.55 1.44 -5.07
CA TYR A 166 11.95 0.06 -4.79
C TYR A 166 12.70 -0.03 -3.47
N PHE A 167 12.45 -1.09 -2.71
CA PHE A 167 13.28 -1.49 -1.58
C PHE A 167 14.08 -2.73 -1.95
N VAL A 168 15.38 -2.70 -1.68
CA VAL A 168 16.31 -3.80 -1.89
C VAL A 168 16.81 -4.26 -0.52
N PHE A 169 16.55 -5.52 -0.18
CA PHE A 169 16.85 -6.08 1.14
C PHE A 169 18.15 -6.88 1.11
N ARG A 170 18.97 -6.73 2.15
CA ARG A 170 20.16 -7.57 2.38
C ARG A 170 19.79 -8.97 2.85
N ASP A 171 18.79 -9.07 3.72
CA ASP A 171 18.30 -10.33 4.27
C ASP A 171 17.04 -10.80 3.55
N GLU A 172 17.06 -12.05 3.09
CA GLU A 172 15.97 -12.66 2.32
C GLU A 172 14.72 -12.91 3.19
N ALA A 173 14.89 -13.21 4.47
CA ALA A 173 13.75 -13.44 5.38
C ALA A 173 13.06 -12.12 5.75
N GLU A 174 13.81 -11.02 5.89
CA GLU A 174 13.26 -9.67 6.01
C GLU A 174 12.49 -9.28 4.75
N LYS A 175 13.06 -9.54 3.55
CA LYS A 175 12.39 -9.29 2.26
C LYS A 175 11.05 -10.01 2.18
N GLU A 176 11.00 -11.30 2.49
CA GLU A 176 9.79 -12.11 2.40
C GLU A 176 8.77 -11.77 3.49
N SER A 177 9.24 -11.41 4.69
CA SER A 177 8.38 -10.87 5.74
C SER A 177 7.72 -9.55 5.33
N PHE A 178 8.48 -8.66 4.69
CA PHE A 178 7.98 -7.41 4.13
C PHE A 178 6.97 -7.65 2.99
N LYS A 179 7.23 -8.60 2.08
CA LYS A 179 6.29 -8.96 1.02
C LYS A 179 4.99 -9.52 1.61
N ALA A 180 5.06 -10.38 2.62
CA ALA A 180 3.88 -10.98 3.23
C ALA A 180 3.01 -9.96 3.97
N ILE A 181 3.60 -9.11 4.83
CA ILE A 181 2.82 -8.19 5.67
C ILE A 181 1.96 -7.20 4.86
N ARG A 182 2.38 -6.87 3.62
CA ARG A 182 1.59 -6.07 2.68
C ARG A 182 0.24 -6.69 2.33
N PHE A 183 0.13 -8.01 2.38
CA PHE A 183 -1.10 -8.75 2.10
C PHE A 183 -1.90 -9.08 3.36
N PHE A 184 -1.36 -8.85 4.56
CA PHE A 184 -2.02 -9.27 5.79
C PHE A 184 -3.14 -8.31 6.20
N SER A 185 -4.24 -8.90 6.64
CA SER A 185 -5.42 -8.16 7.09
C SER A 185 -5.19 -7.50 8.44
N ARG A 186 -5.74 -6.31 8.65
CA ARG A 186 -5.80 -5.72 10.00
C ARG A 186 -6.83 -6.48 10.83
N THR A 187 -6.42 -6.97 11.99
CA THR A 187 -7.28 -7.66 12.96
C THR A 187 -7.23 -6.92 14.29
N SER A 188 -8.33 -6.98 15.03
CA SER A 188 -8.46 -6.41 16.38
C SER A 188 -8.57 -7.55 17.37
N THR A 189 -7.99 -7.38 18.54
CA THR A 189 -8.17 -8.32 19.66
C THR A 189 -9.64 -8.34 20.09
N PRO A 190 -10.26 -9.53 20.17
CA PRO A 190 -11.62 -9.70 20.67
C PRO A 190 -11.84 -9.05 22.03
N ARG A 191 -12.97 -8.38 22.19
CA ARG A 191 -13.31 -7.69 23.43
C ARG A 191 -13.78 -8.69 24.47
N VAL A 192 -13.48 -8.39 25.73
CA VAL A 192 -14.06 -9.08 26.88
C VAL A 192 -15.56 -8.77 26.92
N ARG A 193 -16.38 -9.82 26.90
CA ARG A 193 -17.85 -9.71 26.93
C ARG A 193 -18.45 -10.15 28.26
N ILE A 194 -17.77 -11.06 28.94
CA ILE A 194 -18.25 -11.66 30.19
C ILE A 194 -17.20 -11.36 31.27
N PRO A 195 -17.58 -10.68 32.38
CA PRO A 195 -16.69 -10.50 33.52
C PRO A 195 -16.50 -11.86 34.20
N VAL A 196 -15.29 -12.41 34.06
CA VAL A 196 -14.90 -13.66 34.70
C VAL A 196 -13.76 -13.33 35.64
N LYS A 197 -13.96 -13.53 36.95
CA LYS A 197 -12.97 -13.19 37.98
C LYS A 197 -11.58 -13.76 37.67
N ARG A 198 -11.54 -15.01 37.22
CA ARG A 198 -10.28 -15.67 36.82
C ARG A 198 -9.61 -15.02 35.60
N PHE A 199 -10.35 -14.39 34.70
CA PHE A 199 -9.73 -13.62 33.62
C PHE A 199 -9.24 -12.26 34.13
N GLU A 200 -10.05 -11.57 34.94
CA GLU A 200 -9.72 -10.27 35.53
C GLU A 200 -8.43 -10.32 36.35
N ASP A 201 -8.28 -11.34 37.20
CA ASP A 201 -7.10 -11.55 38.05
C ASP A 201 -5.78 -11.69 37.25
N TYR A 202 -5.85 -12.09 35.97
CA TYR A 202 -4.69 -12.36 35.12
C TYR A 202 -4.69 -11.59 33.79
N GLN A 203 -5.52 -10.55 33.66
CA GLN A 203 -5.73 -9.86 32.39
C GLN A 203 -4.42 -9.29 31.83
N GLU A 204 -3.57 -8.69 32.67
CA GLU A 204 -2.28 -8.13 32.26
C GLU A 204 -1.32 -9.22 31.75
N GLN A 205 -1.29 -10.38 32.41
CA GLN A 205 -0.44 -11.51 32.01
C GLN A 205 -0.95 -12.18 30.71
N LEU A 206 -2.27 -12.20 30.50
CA LEU A 206 -2.90 -12.79 29.30
C LEU A 206 -2.87 -11.85 28.09
N ALA A 207 -2.73 -10.53 28.28
CA ALA A 207 -2.74 -9.56 27.19
C ALA A 207 -1.66 -9.81 26.12
N PRO A 208 -0.39 -10.13 26.45
CA PRO A 208 0.61 -10.51 25.44
C PRO A 208 0.22 -11.77 24.64
N LEU A 209 -0.43 -12.75 25.27
CA LEU A 209 -0.93 -13.95 24.58
C LEU A 209 -2.07 -13.61 23.61
N MET A 210 -3.01 -12.77 24.03
CA MET A 210 -4.10 -12.27 23.19
C MET A 210 -3.58 -11.46 22.00
N ALA A 211 -2.59 -10.60 22.22
CA ALA A 211 -1.94 -9.82 21.17
C ALA A 211 -1.20 -10.72 20.17
N PHE A 212 -0.49 -11.73 20.67
CA PHE A 212 0.17 -12.73 19.83
C PHE A 212 -0.84 -13.45 18.94
N PHE A 213 -1.93 -13.98 19.52
CA PHE A 213 -2.96 -14.66 18.74
C PHE A 213 -3.61 -13.72 17.74
N THR A 214 -3.90 -12.47 18.12
CA THR A 214 -4.45 -11.46 17.19
C THR A 214 -3.54 -11.25 15.98
N LYS A 215 -2.22 -11.21 16.21
CA LYS A 215 -1.22 -11.02 15.17
C LYS A 215 -1.01 -12.27 14.30
N ARG A 216 -1.02 -13.47 14.87
CA ARG A 216 -0.61 -14.72 14.19
C ARG A 216 -1.75 -15.67 13.82
N GLY A 217 -2.91 -15.56 14.48
CA GLY A 217 -4.06 -16.44 14.32
C GLY A 217 -3.86 -17.85 14.89
N ARG A 218 -2.85 -18.04 15.73
CA ARG A 218 -2.53 -19.30 16.39
C ARG A 218 -1.87 -19.04 17.75
N LEU A 219 -1.81 -20.06 18.58
CA LEU A 219 -1.06 -20.02 19.84
C LEU A 219 0.47 -20.01 19.58
N PRO A 220 1.24 -19.36 20.47
CA PRO A 220 2.70 -19.35 20.39
C PRO A 220 3.27 -20.73 20.66
N ILE A 221 4.45 -20.99 20.11
CA ILE A 221 5.31 -22.10 20.51
C ILE A 221 6.48 -21.60 21.39
N LYS A 222 7.29 -22.52 21.90
CA LYS A 222 8.44 -22.19 22.76
C LYS A 222 9.37 -21.19 22.06
N GLY A 223 9.64 -20.06 22.72
CA GLY A 223 10.53 -19.00 22.24
C GLY A 223 9.86 -17.87 21.45
N GLU A 224 8.57 -17.96 21.13
CA GLU A 224 7.88 -16.91 20.34
C GLU A 224 7.21 -15.82 21.19
N LEU A 225 7.10 -16.03 22.51
CA LEU A 225 6.51 -15.07 23.43
C LEU A 225 7.52 -14.75 24.54
N ALA A 226 7.90 -13.48 24.67
CA ALA A 226 8.87 -13.03 25.67
C ALA A 226 8.40 -13.33 27.11
N THR A 227 7.11 -13.15 27.38
CA THR A 227 6.49 -13.42 28.69
C THR A 227 6.07 -14.89 28.89
N ALA A 228 6.57 -15.81 28.07
CA ALA A 228 6.18 -17.21 28.13
C ALA A 228 6.46 -17.87 29.49
N GLN A 229 7.58 -17.55 30.14
CA GLN A 229 7.98 -18.24 31.37
C GLN A 229 7.00 -18.01 32.51
N GLU A 230 6.64 -16.75 32.76
CA GLU A 230 5.66 -16.36 33.79
C GLU A 230 4.31 -16.99 33.50
N LEU A 231 3.83 -16.86 32.26
CA LEU A 231 2.53 -17.40 31.85
C LEU A 231 2.47 -18.93 31.96
N LEU A 232 3.53 -19.63 31.59
CA LEU A 232 3.60 -21.08 31.67
C LEU A 232 3.76 -21.58 33.11
N SER A 233 4.37 -20.80 34.01
CA SER A 233 4.45 -21.15 35.43
C SER A 233 3.08 -21.19 36.10
N GLU A 234 2.19 -20.26 35.72
CA GLU A 234 0.85 -20.14 36.28
C GLU A 234 -0.14 -21.13 35.63
N PHE A 235 -0.18 -21.18 34.30
CA PHE A 235 -1.21 -21.94 33.57
C PHE A 235 -0.73 -23.32 33.09
N GLY A 236 0.57 -23.61 33.18
CA GLY A 236 1.21 -24.84 32.72
C GLY A 236 1.45 -24.90 31.20
N ASN A 237 0.49 -24.47 30.38
CA ASN A 237 0.65 -24.38 28.92
C ASN A 237 -0.23 -23.29 28.28
N PHE A 238 0.14 -22.87 27.06
CA PHE A 238 -0.59 -21.82 26.32
C PHE A 238 -2.05 -22.16 26.04
N ARG A 239 -2.42 -23.44 25.86
CA ARG A 239 -3.82 -23.82 25.64
C ARG A 239 -4.66 -23.58 26.88
N ARG A 240 -4.13 -23.90 28.07
CA ARG A 240 -4.79 -23.65 29.35
C ARG A 240 -4.91 -22.16 29.65
N ALA A 241 -3.87 -21.38 29.37
CA ALA A 241 -3.92 -19.93 29.47
C ALA A 241 -5.00 -19.34 28.54
N PHE A 242 -5.03 -19.79 27.28
CA PHE A 242 -6.01 -19.31 26.32
C PHE A 242 -7.44 -19.78 26.61
N ALA A 243 -7.61 -20.94 27.27
CA ALA A 243 -8.93 -21.36 27.73
C ALA A 243 -9.54 -20.37 28.73
N VAL A 244 -8.73 -19.67 29.53
CA VAL A 244 -9.21 -18.58 30.40
C VAL A 244 -9.64 -17.36 29.57
N VAL A 245 -8.91 -17.04 28.50
CA VAL A 245 -9.31 -15.99 27.55
C VAL A 245 -10.67 -16.31 26.91
N LEU A 246 -10.89 -17.56 26.49
CA LEU A 246 -12.14 -18.00 25.88
C LEU A 246 -13.34 -17.98 26.84
N GLN A 247 -13.12 -18.03 28.16
CA GLN A 247 -14.21 -17.86 29.14
C GLN A 247 -14.75 -16.43 29.17
N ALA A 248 -13.94 -15.44 28.80
CA ALA A 248 -14.26 -14.02 28.89
C ALA A 248 -14.54 -13.36 27.53
N THR A 249 -14.21 -14.04 26.42
CA THR A 249 -14.29 -13.50 25.04
C THR A 249 -15.12 -14.41 24.12
N ASP A 250 -15.39 -13.96 22.90
CA ASP A 250 -16.11 -14.75 21.89
C ASP A 250 -15.14 -15.60 21.06
N GLU A 251 -15.26 -16.92 21.15
CA GLU A 251 -14.46 -17.90 20.40
C GLU A 251 -14.57 -17.71 18.88
N ALA A 252 -15.76 -17.34 18.37
CA ALA A 252 -15.97 -17.15 16.94
C ALA A 252 -15.15 -15.97 16.39
N GLU A 253 -14.83 -14.96 17.20
CA GLU A 253 -13.96 -13.87 16.80
C GLU A 253 -12.49 -14.32 16.67
N TRP A 254 -12.04 -15.24 17.53
CA TRP A 254 -10.70 -15.83 17.46
C TRP A 254 -10.55 -16.76 16.25
N ASP A 255 -11.56 -17.60 15.99
CA ASP A 255 -11.61 -18.44 14.80
C ASP A 255 -11.62 -17.60 13.52
N ALA A 256 -12.33 -16.48 13.51
CA ALA A 256 -12.32 -15.54 12.39
C ALA A 256 -10.92 -14.93 12.17
N ILE A 257 -10.14 -14.67 13.23
CA ILE A 257 -8.75 -14.22 13.11
C ILE A 257 -7.87 -15.32 12.51
N ALA A 258 -7.97 -16.55 13.03
CA ALA A 258 -7.22 -17.70 12.52
C ALA A 258 -7.51 -17.95 11.03
N TYR A 259 -8.79 -17.94 10.66
CA TYR A 259 -9.23 -18.07 9.27
C TYR A 259 -8.69 -16.94 8.39
N ARG A 260 -8.78 -15.68 8.82
CA ARG A 260 -8.22 -14.55 8.04
C ARG A 260 -6.71 -14.69 7.84
N ARG A 261 -5.96 -15.14 8.87
CA ARG A 261 -4.51 -15.34 8.76
C ARG A 261 -4.14 -16.46 7.79
N SER A 262 -4.90 -17.55 7.76
CA SER A 262 -4.70 -18.58 6.75
C SER A 262 -4.97 -18.04 5.34
N LEU A 263 -6.01 -17.21 5.14
CA LEU A 263 -6.26 -16.56 3.85
C LEU A 263 -5.14 -15.59 3.46
N ASP A 264 -4.62 -14.81 4.40
CA ASP A 264 -3.52 -13.86 4.17
C ASP A 264 -2.26 -14.58 3.66
N ILE A 265 -1.92 -15.72 4.25
CA ILE A 265 -0.79 -16.57 3.82
C ILE A 265 -1.04 -17.13 2.42
N GLN A 266 -2.26 -17.60 2.12
CA GLN A 266 -2.60 -18.09 0.76
C GLN A 266 -2.44 -16.99 -0.30
N VAL A 267 -2.85 -15.75 -0.01
CA VAL A 267 -2.68 -14.62 -0.93
C VAL A 267 -1.19 -14.35 -1.16
N TYR A 268 -0.39 -14.31 -0.10
CA TYR A 268 1.06 -14.14 -0.21
C TYR A 268 1.71 -15.25 -1.05
N LEU A 269 1.45 -16.53 -0.72
CA LEU A 269 2.04 -17.67 -1.43
C LEU A 269 1.62 -17.73 -2.90
N ALA A 270 0.38 -17.36 -3.22
CA ALA A 270 -0.11 -17.27 -4.59
C ALA A 270 0.68 -16.21 -5.37
N LEU A 271 0.92 -15.04 -4.78
CA LEU A 271 1.62 -13.94 -5.47
C LEU A 271 3.12 -14.16 -5.61
N THR A 272 3.73 -14.97 -4.75
CA THR A 272 5.13 -15.41 -4.93
C THR A 272 5.34 -16.42 -6.06
N HIS A 273 4.27 -17.01 -6.62
CA HIS A 273 4.37 -17.96 -7.73
C HIS A 273 4.89 -17.34 -9.04
N PHE A 274 4.66 -16.03 -9.24
CA PHE A 274 5.09 -15.34 -10.46
C PHE A 274 6.60 -15.06 -10.52
N ASP A 275 7.28 -15.14 -9.37
CA ASP A 275 8.73 -14.99 -9.24
C ASP A 275 9.34 -16.34 -8.85
N GLN A 276 10.58 -16.34 -8.36
CA GLN A 276 11.11 -17.49 -7.66
C GLN A 276 10.49 -17.58 -6.27
N ARG A 277 9.49 -18.45 -6.10
CA ARG A 277 8.88 -18.73 -4.79
C ARG A 277 9.98 -19.05 -3.76
N PRO A 278 9.96 -18.41 -2.57
CA PRO A 278 10.99 -18.63 -1.57
C PRO A 278 11.01 -20.09 -1.12
N LYS A 279 12.21 -20.59 -0.84
CA LYS A 279 12.39 -21.87 -0.14
C LYS A 279 11.86 -21.72 1.29
N PHE A 280 11.36 -22.80 1.86
CA PHE A 280 10.87 -22.79 3.24
C PHE A 280 11.91 -22.28 4.25
N SER A 281 13.20 -22.50 4.01
CA SER A 281 14.30 -22.00 4.84
C SER A 281 14.53 -20.50 4.75
N GLN A 282 14.09 -19.85 3.67
CA GLN A 282 14.21 -18.40 3.46
C GLN A 282 13.08 -17.62 4.14
N LEU A 283 12.04 -18.31 4.61
CA LEU A 283 10.96 -17.69 5.38
C LEU A 283 11.38 -17.50 6.84
N ALA A 284 10.95 -16.38 7.44
CA ALA A 284 11.14 -16.12 8.86
C ALA A 284 10.59 -17.29 9.72
N PRO A 285 11.26 -17.65 10.84
CA PRO A 285 10.87 -18.78 11.69
C PRO A 285 9.38 -18.81 12.04
N GLU A 286 8.81 -17.66 12.36
CA GLU A 286 7.43 -17.55 12.78
C GLU A 286 6.45 -17.78 11.62
N MET A 287 6.80 -17.34 10.40
CA MET A 287 6.00 -17.64 9.20
C MET A 287 6.01 -19.14 8.88
N ARG A 288 7.15 -19.81 9.10
CA ARG A 288 7.25 -21.26 8.97
C ARG A 288 6.32 -21.98 9.96
N HIS A 289 6.22 -21.49 11.18
CA HIS A 289 5.29 -22.01 12.18
C HIS A 289 3.84 -21.69 11.83
N ASP A 290 3.55 -20.49 11.33
CA ASP A 290 2.22 -20.09 10.86
C ASP A 290 1.75 -21.05 9.75
N ILE A 291 2.58 -21.29 8.74
CA ILE A 291 2.29 -22.22 7.64
C ILE A 291 2.03 -23.64 8.15
N LYS A 292 2.89 -24.16 9.03
CA LYS A 292 2.69 -25.50 9.60
C LYS A 292 1.38 -25.59 10.40
N ALA A 293 1.03 -24.56 11.16
CA ALA A 293 -0.17 -24.55 11.97
C ALA A 293 -1.46 -24.57 11.14
N PHE A 294 -1.49 -23.84 10.01
CA PHE A 294 -2.71 -23.71 9.20
C PHE A 294 -2.83 -24.76 8.09
N PHE A 295 -1.72 -25.25 7.55
CA PHE A 295 -1.72 -26.10 6.35
C PHE A 295 -1.01 -27.45 6.56
N GLY A 296 -0.36 -27.67 7.70
CA GLY A 296 0.45 -28.85 7.98
C GLY A 296 1.83 -28.81 7.32
N SER A 297 1.91 -28.51 6.02
CA SER A 297 3.17 -28.43 5.27
C SER A 297 3.25 -27.20 4.36
N TYR A 298 4.47 -26.82 3.97
CA TYR A 298 4.70 -25.74 3.01
C TYR A 298 4.17 -26.07 1.62
N GLU A 299 4.33 -27.33 1.21
CA GLU A 299 3.86 -27.84 -0.09
C GLU A 299 2.33 -27.75 -0.19
N GLU A 300 1.61 -28.16 0.86
CA GLU A 300 0.16 -28.10 0.86
C GLU A 300 -0.34 -26.65 0.83
N ALA A 301 0.30 -25.75 1.59
CA ALA A 301 -0.01 -24.32 1.55
C ALA A 301 0.18 -23.73 0.14
N CYS A 302 1.25 -24.13 -0.55
CA CYS A 302 1.52 -23.74 -1.92
C CYS A 302 0.48 -24.28 -2.90
N ASN A 303 0.13 -25.56 -2.80
CA ASN A 303 -0.88 -26.19 -3.67
C ASN A 303 -2.24 -25.48 -3.57
N ILE A 304 -2.68 -25.16 -2.35
CA ILE A 304 -3.94 -24.43 -2.12
C ILE A 304 -3.87 -23.02 -2.75
N ALA A 305 -2.75 -22.32 -2.57
CA ALA A 305 -2.54 -21.00 -3.13
C ALA A 305 -2.52 -21.00 -4.67
N ASP A 306 -1.88 -22.01 -5.27
CA ASP A 306 -1.75 -22.18 -6.72
C ASP A 306 -3.10 -22.50 -7.37
N GLN A 307 -3.90 -23.36 -6.74
CA GLN A 307 -5.26 -23.62 -7.20
C GLN A 307 -6.10 -22.34 -7.27
N LYS A 308 -5.98 -21.45 -6.27
CA LYS A 308 -6.64 -20.14 -6.28
C LYS A 308 -6.11 -19.26 -7.41
N LEU A 309 -4.80 -19.13 -7.54
CA LEU A 309 -4.18 -18.32 -8.59
C LEU A 309 -4.62 -18.76 -9.99
N PHE A 310 -4.50 -20.06 -10.30
CA PHE A 310 -4.86 -20.58 -11.61
C PHE A 310 -6.37 -20.51 -11.88
N SER A 311 -7.21 -20.52 -10.83
CA SER A 311 -8.65 -20.33 -11.00
C SER A 311 -9.00 -18.94 -11.55
N LEU A 312 -8.17 -17.91 -11.32
CA LEU A 312 -8.42 -16.55 -11.84
C LEU A 312 -8.37 -16.47 -13.36
N GLY A 313 -7.67 -17.39 -14.03
CA GLY A 313 -7.65 -17.49 -15.49
C GLY A 313 -8.93 -18.10 -16.08
N LYS A 314 -9.81 -18.69 -15.25
CA LYS A 314 -11.05 -19.32 -15.72
C LYS A 314 -12.15 -18.27 -15.93
N PRO A 315 -12.98 -18.41 -16.99
CA PRO A 315 -14.08 -17.48 -17.25
C PRO A 315 -15.00 -17.33 -16.03
N LYS A 316 -15.49 -16.11 -15.80
CA LYS A 316 -16.45 -15.75 -14.74
C LYS A 316 -16.02 -15.93 -13.29
N VAL A 317 -14.81 -16.45 -12.98
CA VAL A 317 -14.38 -16.62 -11.58
C VAL A 317 -14.28 -15.26 -10.87
N VAL A 318 -13.59 -14.30 -11.48
CA VAL A 318 -13.47 -12.92 -10.94
C VAL A 318 -14.83 -12.25 -10.87
N GLN A 319 -15.64 -12.37 -11.92
CA GLN A 319 -17.03 -11.85 -11.94
C GLN A 319 -17.85 -12.40 -10.77
N THR A 320 -17.84 -13.72 -10.56
CA THR A 320 -18.60 -14.38 -9.49
C THR A 320 -18.11 -13.94 -8.12
N ALA A 321 -16.79 -13.81 -7.94
CA ALA A 321 -16.22 -13.30 -6.70
C ALA A 321 -16.63 -11.84 -6.43
N CYS A 322 -16.65 -10.99 -7.48
CA CYS A 322 -17.17 -9.64 -7.39
C CYS A 322 -18.66 -9.62 -7.00
N GLU A 323 -19.51 -10.40 -7.68
CA GLU A 323 -20.95 -10.49 -7.43
C GLU A 323 -21.28 -10.96 -6.00
N LYS A 324 -20.49 -11.90 -5.46
CA LYS A 324 -20.64 -12.40 -4.09
C LYS A 324 -20.06 -11.49 -3.02
N SER A 325 -19.33 -10.43 -3.40
CA SER A 325 -18.71 -9.53 -2.43
C SER A 325 -19.77 -8.83 -1.59
N LYS A 326 -19.65 -8.94 -0.27
CA LYS A 326 -20.52 -8.26 0.70
C LYS A 326 -20.18 -6.77 0.88
N VAL A 327 -18.99 -6.37 0.43
CA VAL A 327 -18.48 -5.00 0.52
C VAL A 327 -18.14 -4.51 -0.88
N GLY A 328 -18.43 -3.24 -1.14
CA GLY A 328 -18.20 -2.60 -2.41
C GLY A 328 -19.49 -2.25 -3.15
N LYS A 329 -19.38 -1.27 -4.05
CA LYS A 329 -20.48 -0.82 -4.91
C LYS A 329 -20.43 -1.56 -6.24
N HIS A 330 -21.49 -2.30 -6.54
CA HIS A 330 -21.66 -2.95 -7.83
C HIS A 330 -22.22 -1.99 -8.88
N THR A 331 -21.65 -2.05 -10.07
CA THR A 331 -22.21 -1.50 -11.30
C THR A 331 -22.32 -2.61 -12.35
N ARG A 332 -22.87 -2.30 -13.53
CA ARG A 332 -23.09 -3.29 -14.59
C ARG A 332 -21.83 -4.07 -15.00
N GLY A 333 -20.64 -3.48 -14.88
CA GLY A 333 -19.39 -4.09 -15.34
C GLY A 333 -18.24 -4.01 -14.33
N ALA A 334 -18.52 -3.63 -13.08
CA ALA A 334 -17.46 -3.46 -12.10
C ALA A 334 -17.92 -3.55 -10.64
N LEU A 335 -16.97 -3.92 -9.80
CA LEU A 335 -17.03 -3.77 -8.35
C LEU A 335 -16.05 -2.68 -7.93
N TYR A 336 -16.52 -1.71 -7.16
CA TYR A 336 -15.70 -0.64 -6.59
C TYR A 336 -15.59 -0.84 -5.08
N VAL A 337 -14.38 -0.82 -4.54
CA VAL A 337 -14.13 -0.98 -3.11
C VAL A 337 -13.14 0.08 -2.65
N HIS A 338 -13.27 0.54 -1.42
CA HIS A 338 -12.25 1.38 -0.81
C HIS A 338 -11.01 0.53 -0.48
N VAL A 339 -9.81 1.11 -0.56
CA VAL A 339 -8.55 0.39 -0.27
C VAL A 339 -8.53 -0.23 1.13
N SER A 340 -9.22 0.38 2.10
CA SER A 340 -9.37 -0.15 3.46
C SER A 340 -10.18 -1.46 3.53
N ALA A 341 -11.03 -1.73 2.54
CA ALA A 341 -11.86 -2.92 2.47
C ALA A 341 -11.17 -4.08 1.73
N LEU A 342 -10.01 -3.87 1.10
CA LEU A 342 -9.31 -4.88 0.30
C LEU A 342 -9.10 -6.19 1.08
N ALA A 343 -8.67 -6.08 2.34
CA ALA A 343 -8.42 -7.24 3.20
C ALA A 343 -9.68 -8.03 3.59
N ALA A 344 -10.87 -7.43 3.45
CA ALA A 344 -12.16 -8.06 3.74
C ALA A 344 -12.77 -8.77 2.52
N LEU A 345 -12.17 -8.62 1.32
CA LEU A 345 -12.62 -9.29 0.12
C LEU A 345 -12.25 -10.78 0.09
N ASP A 346 -12.92 -11.51 -0.79
CA ASP A 346 -12.54 -12.88 -1.13
C ASP A 346 -11.05 -12.95 -1.51
N PRO A 347 -10.30 -13.97 -1.05
CA PRO A 347 -8.89 -14.14 -1.39
C PRO A 347 -8.62 -14.12 -2.90
N LEU A 348 -9.57 -14.53 -3.75
CA LEU A 348 -9.43 -14.44 -5.21
C LEU A 348 -9.32 -12.98 -5.69
N LEU A 349 -10.14 -12.07 -5.17
CA LEU A 349 -10.08 -10.65 -5.52
C LEU A 349 -8.81 -9.99 -4.96
N ARG A 350 -8.32 -10.46 -3.81
CA ARG A 350 -7.06 -10.01 -3.21
C ARG A 350 -5.86 -10.45 -4.05
N ILE A 351 -5.84 -11.71 -4.52
CA ILE A 351 -4.81 -12.20 -5.45
C ILE A 351 -4.89 -11.44 -6.78
N TYR A 352 -6.10 -11.22 -7.31
CA TYR A 352 -6.30 -10.49 -8.55
C TYR A 352 -5.75 -9.05 -8.51
N GLU A 353 -5.99 -8.31 -7.41
CA GLU A 353 -5.34 -7.01 -7.18
C GLU A 353 -3.84 -7.14 -7.00
N GLY A 354 -3.40 -8.16 -6.25
CA GLY A 354 -1.99 -8.47 -6.03
C GLY A 354 -1.21 -8.71 -7.32
N CYS A 355 -1.81 -9.31 -8.35
CA CYS A 355 -1.19 -9.49 -9.68
C CYS A 355 -0.78 -8.15 -10.30
N ALA A 356 -1.54 -7.08 -10.07
CA ALA A 356 -1.19 -5.73 -10.49
C ALA A 356 -0.18 -5.07 -9.53
N SER A 357 -0.49 -5.05 -8.24
CA SER A 357 0.30 -4.29 -7.26
C SER A 357 1.67 -4.90 -6.93
N ARG A 358 1.90 -6.18 -7.26
CA ARG A 358 3.25 -6.77 -7.23
C ARG A 358 4.16 -6.23 -8.32
N THR A 359 3.61 -5.84 -9.47
CA THR A 359 4.39 -5.41 -10.63
C THR A 359 4.78 -3.94 -10.50
N ILE A 360 3.84 -3.11 -10.04
CA ILE A 360 4.01 -1.65 -10.02
C ILE A 360 4.14 -1.05 -8.61
N GLY A 361 4.08 -1.88 -7.57
CA GLY A 361 3.85 -1.43 -6.20
C GLY A 361 2.39 -1.08 -5.95
N ARG A 362 1.96 -0.99 -4.69
CA ARG A 362 0.62 -0.45 -4.43
C ARG A 362 0.61 1.03 -4.76
N VAL A 363 -0.45 1.48 -5.41
CA VAL A 363 -0.59 2.87 -5.82
C VAL A 363 -0.86 3.72 -4.59
N ASP A 364 0.18 4.40 -4.12
CA ASP A 364 0.13 5.35 -3.00
C ASP A 364 -0.95 6.42 -3.24
N GLY A 365 -1.75 6.72 -2.22
CA GLY A 365 -2.88 7.67 -2.30
C GLY A 365 -4.13 7.17 -3.04
N ALA A 366 -4.16 5.93 -3.55
CA ALA A 366 -5.37 5.38 -4.14
C ALA A 366 -6.49 5.28 -3.11
N THR A 367 -7.69 5.72 -3.47
CA THR A 367 -8.87 5.67 -2.60
C THR A 367 -9.73 4.45 -2.89
N LEU A 368 -10.08 4.25 -4.16
CA LEU A 368 -10.90 3.11 -4.59
C LEU A 368 -10.13 2.20 -5.55
N ILE A 369 -10.42 0.91 -5.45
CA ILE A 369 -10.01 -0.13 -6.39
C ILE A 369 -11.24 -0.53 -7.18
N LYS A 370 -11.14 -0.48 -8.51
CA LYS A 370 -12.17 -0.88 -9.45
C LYS A 370 -11.76 -2.20 -10.09
N TYR A 371 -12.51 -3.24 -9.79
CA TYR A 371 -12.44 -4.54 -10.43
C TYR A 371 -13.38 -4.56 -11.62
N TYR A 372 -12.85 -4.81 -12.81
CA TYR A 372 -13.68 -5.02 -13.99
C TYR A 372 -14.18 -6.47 -14.02
N THR A 373 -15.45 -6.66 -14.33
CA THR A 373 -16.05 -8.01 -14.43
C THR A 373 -16.07 -8.55 -15.86
N ASP A 374 -15.83 -7.68 -16.83
CA ASP A 374 -15.92 -7.93 -18.28
C ASP A 374 -14.56 -7.94 -19.00
N GLN A 375 -13.53 -7.35 -18.40
CA GLN A 375 -12.19 -7.26 -18.98
C GLN A 375 -11.10 -7.50 -17.92
N PRO A 376 -9.91 -8.01 -18.32
CA PRO A 376 -8.81 -8.32 -17.40
C PRO A 376 -8.06 -7.05 -16.99
N GLN A 377 -8.76 -6.12 -16.35
CA GLN A 377 -8.22 -4.83 -15.94
C GLN A 377 -8.54 -4.55 -14.48
N ILE A 378 -7.72 -3.69 -13.90
CA ILE A 378 -7.96 -3.12 -12.58
C ILE A 378 -7.63 -1.63 -12.62
N SER A 379 -8.41 -0.80 -11.93
CA SER A 379 -8.10 0.63 -11.79
C SER A 379 -8.00 1.05 -10.34
N TYR A 380 -7.09 1.97 -10.08
CA TYR A 380 -6.95 2.71 -8.84
C TYR A 380 -7.48 4.14 -9.08
N LEU A 381 -8.41 4.58 -8.25
CA LEU A 381 -9.09 5.87 -8.38
C LEU A 381 -8.77 6.75 -7.18
N PHE A 382 -8.52 8.04 -7.44
CA PHE A 382 -8.04 8.99 -6.44
C PHE A 382 -9.11 10.02 -6.12
N TYR A 383 -9.56 9.98 -4.87
CA TYR A 383 -10.49 10.93 -4.27
C TYR A 383 -9.85 11.44 -2.97
N PRO A 384 -8.89 12.39 -3.03
CA PRO A 384 -8.17 12.87 -1.84
C PRO A 384 -9.10 13.46 -0.78
N GLU A 385 -10.27 13.96 -1.19
CA GLU A 385 -11.29 14.54 -0.31
C GLU A 385 -12.37 13.52 0.09
N PHE A 386 -12.11 12.20 -0.05
CA PHE A 386 -13.11 11.15 0.15
C PHE A 386 -13.80 11.21 1.52
N ASP A 387 -13.08 11.56 2.57
CA ASP A 387 -13.64 11.64 3.92
C ASP A 387 -14.39 12.95 4.18
N ILE A 388 -13.90 14.05 3.59
CA ILE A 388 -14.33 15.40 3.90
C ILE A 388 -15.48 15.87 3.00
N ASP A 389 -15.36 15.70 1.67
CA ASP A 389 -16.42 16.05 0.72
C ASP A 389 -17.47 14.93 0.71
N PRO A 390 -18.77 15.20 0.93
CA PRO A 390 -19.83 14.20 0.82
C PRO A 390 -19.90 13.54 -0.57
N HIS A 391 -19.56 14.29 -1.63
CA HIS A 391 -19.60 13.86 -3.04
C HIS A 391 -18.28 14.18 -3.76
N PRO A 392 -17.17 13.54 -3.33
CA PRO A 392 -15.82 13.89 -3.78
C PRO A 392 -15.68 13.69 -5.29
N SER A 393 -14.99 14.63 -5.93
CA SER A 393 -14.66 14.56 -7.37
C SER A 393 -13.46 13.63 -7.61
N LEU A 394 -13.51 12.87 -8.71
CA LEU A 394 -12.38 12.08 -9.16
C LEU A 394 -11.24 13.02 -9.58
N LYS A 395 -10.06 12.90 -8.95
CA LYS A 395 -8.88 13.69 -9.34
C LYS A 395 -8.00 12.98 -10.36
N ALA A 396 -7.83 11.68 -10.23
CA ALA A 396 -7.01 10.89 -11.14
C ALA A 396 -7.48 9.44 -11.19
N SER A 397 -7.07 8.71 -12.23
CA SER A 397 -7.19 7.25 -12.28
C SER A 397 -5.94 6.64 -12.89
N ILE A 398 -5.53 5.49 -12.35
CA ILE A 398 -4.54 4.61 -12.97
C ILE A 398 -5.23 3.30 -13.31
N THR A 399 -5.13 2.87 -14.57
CA THR A 399 -5.68 1.60 -15.05
C THR A 399 -4.55 0.71 -15.53
N ILE A 400 -4.61 -0.56 -15.16
CA ILE A 400 -3.61 -1.56 -15.52
C ILE A 400 -4.31 -2.67 -16.30
N ASP A 401 -3.79 -2.95 -17.48
CA ASP A 401 -4.15 -4.16 -18.22
C ASP A 401 -3.35 -5.34 -17.66
N LEU A 402 -4.02 -6.37 -17.15
CA LEU A 402 -3.33 -7.49 -16.50
C LEU A 402 -2.67 -8.46 -17.49
N LYS A 403 -2.96 -8.35 -18.79
CA LYS A 403 -2.30 -9.16 -19.82
C LYS A 403 -1.01 -8.50 -20.31
N THR A 404 -1.05 -7.20 -20.59
CA THR A 404 0.10 -6.46 -21.13
C THR A 404 0.91 -5.76 -20.06
N LEU A 405 0.37 -5.63 -18.84
CA LEU A 405 0.91 -4.83 -17.73
C LEU A 405 1.05 -3.34 -18.09
N TYR A 406 0.40 -2.89 -19.17
CA TYR A 406 0.41 -1.50 -19.58
C TYR A 406 -0.38 -0.64 -18.59
N VAL A 407 0.22 0.48 -18.19
CA VAL A 407 -0.33 1.41 -17.20
C VAL A 407 -0.84 2.66 -17.92
N THR A 408 -2.12 2.97 -17.77
CA THR A 408 -2.74 4.20 -18.27
C THR A 408 -3.09 5.12 -17.12
N HIS A 409 -2.60 6.35 -17.15
CA HIS A 409 -3.00 7.39 -16.20
C HIS A 409 -3.93 8.41 -16.87
N ARG A 410 -4.90 8.90 -16.10
CA ARG A 410 -5.78 10.00 -16.52
C ARG A 410 -5.92 10.99 -15.38
N ASP A 411 -5.63 12.24 -15.69
CA ASP A 411 -5.83 13.38 -14.80
C ASP A 411 -7.20 14.01 -15.06
N TYR A 412 -7.95 14.26 -13.99
CA TYR A 412 -9.27 14.89 -14.00
C TYR A 412 -9.27 16.23 -13.25
N SER A 413 -8.15 16.66 -12.67
CA SER A 413 -8.03 17.83 -11.80
C SER A 413 -8.41 19.15 -12.47
N THR A 414 -8.20 19.26 -13.78
CA THR A 414 -8.53 20.45 -14.59
C THR A 414 -9.88 20.33 -15.31
N ARG A 415 -10.61 19.23 -15.10
CA ARG A 415 -11.89 19.02 -15.76
C ARG A 415 -12.97 19.86 -15.10
N ALA A 416 -13.64 20.71 -15.88
CA ALA A 416 -14.70 21.59 -15.38
C ALA A 416 -15.86 20.83 -14.72
N ASN A 417 -16.26 19.68 -15.29
CA ASN A 417 -17.36 18.85 -14.80
C ASN A 417 -16.86 17.42 -14.50
N PRO A 418 -16.17 17.20 -13.38
CA PRO A 418 -15.57 15.91 -13.04
C PRO A 418 -16.64 14.90 -12.56
N PRO A 419 -16.39 13.59 -12.70
CA PRO A 419 -17.22 12.56 -12.06
C PRO A 419 -17.19 12.70 -10.53
N VAL A 420 -18.33 12.47 -9.86
CA VAL A 420 -18.44 12.53 -8.39
C VAL A 420 -18.96 11.22 -7.80
N LEU A 421 -18.52 10.90 -6.59
CA LEU A 421 -18.99 9.71 -5.87
C LEU A 421 -20.30 9.98 -5.12
N HIS A 422 -21.11 8.93 -5.03
CA HIS A 422 -22.30 8.86 -4.19
C HIS A 422 -22.28 7.54 -3.45
N ARG A 423 -23.03 7.47 -2.34
CA ARG A 423 -23.18 6.26 -1.54
C ARG A 423 -21.85 5.71 -1.02
N LYS A 424 -21.11 6.58 -0.30
CA LYS A 424 -19.77 6.24 0.19
C LYS A 424 -19.77 5.04 1.15
N GLU A 425 -20.87 4.82 1.86
CA GLU A 425 -21.08 3.68 2.77
C GLU A 425 -20.95 2.33 2.07
N THR A 426 -21.21 2.28 0.76
CA THR A 426 -21.09 1.02 -0.01
C THR A 426 -19.65 0.61 -0.29
N PHE A 427 -18.69 1.54 -0.33
CA PHE A 427 -17.30 1.22 -0.69
C PHE A 427 -16.49 0.71 0.50
N VAL A 428 -16.91 0.99 1.72
CA VAL A 428 -16.17 0.73 2.96
C VAL A 428 -16.82 -0.38 3.80
N THR A 429 -16.07 -0.93 4.75
CA THR A 429 -16.57 -1.90 5.73
C THR A 429 -17.33 -1.18 6.87
N PRO A 430 -18.21 -1.88 7.62
CA PRO A 430 -18.96 -1.27 8.74
C PRO A 430 -18.10 -0.71 9.88
N ASN A 431 -16.86 -1.19 10.03
CA ASN A 431 -15.91 -0.68 11.02
C ASN A 431 -15.11 0.56 10.55
N TYR A 432 -15.41 1.09 9.37
CA TYR A 432 -14.79 2.32 8.88
C TYR A 432 -15.25 3.51 9.73
N PRO A 433 -14.36 4.42 10.17
CA PRO A 433 -14.70 5.46 11.15
C PRO A 433 -15.91 6.34 10.78
N LEU A 434 -16.08 6.64 9.49
CA LEU A 434 -17.15 7.50 8.98
C LEU A 434 -18.34 6.71 8.39
N TYR A 435 -18.40 5.39 8.57
CA TYR A 435 -19.42 4.53 7.97
C TYR A 435 -20.85 5.01 8.27
N GLU A 436 -21.18 5.20 9.55
CA GLU A 436 -22.52 5.62 9.99
C GLU A 436 -22.90 7.01 9.44
N GLN A 437 -21.94 7.93 9.37
CA GLN A 437 -22.17 9.26 8.80
C GLN A 437 -22.51 9.17 7.31
N PHE A 438 -21.77 8.37 6.54
CA PHE A 438 -22.04 8.16 5.12
C PHE A 438 -23.38 7.46 4.89
N ALA A 439 -23.70 6.47 5.71
CA ALA A 439 -24.97 5.73 5.64
C ALA A 439 -26.17 6.64 5.94
N LYS A 440 -26.07 7.48 6.99
CA LYS A 440 -27.10 8.47 7.34
C LYS A 440 -27.35 9.45 6.19
N LEU A 441 -26.29 10.00 5.60
CA LEU A 441 -26.42 10.90 4.45
C LEU A 441 -27.13 10.21 3.28
N THR A 442 -26.71 8.99 2.93
CA THR A 442 -27.35 8.24 1.84
C THR A 442 -28.82 7.95 2.10
N GLN A 443 -29.21 7.64 3.35
CA GLN A 443 -30.62 7.46 3.70
C GLN A 443 -31.43 8.75 3.50
N GLN A 444 -30.87 9.91 3.86
CA GLN A 444 -31.51 11.21 3.63
C GLN A 444 -31.68 11.49 2.14
N GLU A 445 -30.64 11.26 1.34
CA GLU A 445 -30.67 11.44 -0.12
C GLU A 445 -31.70 10.53 -0.80
N GLN A 446 -31.79 9.28 -0.37
CA GLN A 446 -32.77 8.32 -0.86
C GLN A 446 -34.19 8.75 -0.53
N LYS A 447 -34.43 9.20 0.71
CA LYS A 447 -35.75 9.69 1.16
C LYS A 447 -36.22 10.89 0.34
N LEU A 448 -35.30 11.78 -0.04
CA LEU A 448 -35.59 12.94 -0.89
C LEU A 448 -35.64 12.60 -2.39
N GLY A 449 -35.27 11.38 -2.78
CA GLY A 449 -35.30 10.94 -4.17
C GLY A 449 -34.11 11.39 -5.02
N LEU A 450 -33.07 11.96 -4.42
CA LEU A 450 -31.89 12.50 -5.12
C LEU A 450 -31.13 11.42 -5.92
N LEU A 451 -31.19 10.17 -5.48
CA LEU A 451 -30.46 9.05 -6.09
C LEU A 451 -31.25 8.27 -7.17
N LYS A 452 -32.45 8.75 -7.57
CA LYS A 452 -33.31 8.04 -8.55
C LYS A 452 -32.71 8.04 -9.96
N GLN A 453 -32.24 9.19 -10.45
CA GLN A 453 -31.75 9.37 -11.81
C GLN A 453 -30.22 9.21 -11.91
N LYS A 454 -29.74 7.97 -11.74
CA LYS A 454 -28.29 7.67 -11.63
C LYS A 454 -27.43 8.19 -12.78
N SER A 455 -27.98 8.30 -14.00
CA SER A 455 -27.26 8.79 -15.17
C SER A 455 -27.04 10.30 -15.16
N GLU A 456 -27.89 11.06 -14.47
CA GLU A 456 -27.85 12.53 -14.46
C GLU A 456 -26.97 13.07 -13.35
N ILE A 457 -26.81 12.33 -12.26
CA ILE A 457 -26.07 12.79 -11.07
C ILE A 457 -24.58 12.47 -11.11
N GLY A 458 -24.09 11.72 -12.09
CA GLY A 458 -22.73 11.17 -12.09
C GLY A 458 -21.58 12.18 -12.14
N THR A 459 -21.87 13.47 -12.38
CA THR A 459 -20.87 14.55 -12.49
C THR A 459 -21.21 15.71 -11.57
N ARG A 460 -20.24 16.57 -11.27
CA ARG A 460 -20.41 17.72 -10.34
C ARG A 460 -21.59 18.62 -10.73
N GLU A 461 -21.65 19.08 -11.98
CA GLU A 461 -22.75 19.94 -12.44
C GLU A 461 -24.10 19.20 -12.43
N GLY A 462 -24.10 17.90 -12.75
CA GLY A 462 -25.30 17.08 -12.73
C GLY A 462 -25.86 16.92 -11.32
N TRP A 463 -24.97 16.73 -10.35
CA TRP A 463 -25.32 16.67 -8.94
C TRP A 463 -25.84 18.00 -8.40
N GLU A 464 -25.18 19.11 -8.71
CA GLU A 464 -25.62 20.46 -8.31
C GLU A 464 -27.00 20.82 -8.88
N LYS A 465 -27.26 20.47 -10.14
CA LYS A 465 -28.59 20.62 -10.76
C LYS A 465 -29.65 19.79 -10.04
N CYS A 466 -29.32 18.57 -9.63
CA CYS A 466 -30.23 17.70 -8.88
C CYS A 466 -30.58 18.31 -7.51
N LEU A 467 -29.59 18.80 -6.78
CA LEU A 467 -29.77 19.46 -5.48
C LEU A 467 -30.64 20.72 -5.62
N ALA A 468 -30.35 21.58 -6.60
CA ALA A 468 -31.12 22.78 -6.88
C ALA A 468 -32.59 22.47 -7.23
N ALA A 469 -32.83 21.44 -8.07
CA ALA A 469 -34.18 21.01 -8.44
C ALA A 469 -35.01 20.50 -7.25
N HIS A 470 -34.37 20.09 -6.15
CA HIS A 470 -35.02 19.65 -4.92
C HIS A 470 -34.98 20.70 -3.80
N GLY A 471 -34.44 21.91 -4.06
CA GLY A 471 -34.37 22.99 -3.08
C GLY A 471 -33.52 22.66 -1.84
N VAL A 472 -32.47 21.86 -2.01
CA VAL A 472 -31.61 21.41 -0.92
C VAL A 472 -30.14 21.66 -1.23
N GLU A 473 -29.33 21.73 -0.18
CA GLU A 473 -27.87 21.73 -0.26
C GLU A 473 -27.30 20.75 0.76
N ILE A 474 -26.01 20.43 0.63
CA ILE A 474 -25.30 19.55 1.57
C ILE A 474 -24.19 20.35 2.25
N ARG A 475 -24.20 20.38 3.58
CA ARG A 475 -23.14 21.00 4.39
C ARG A 475 -22.50 19.92 5.25
N GLY A 476 -21.21 19.68 5.06
CA GLY A 476 -20.56 18.48 5.60
C GLY A 476 -21.24 17.23 5.03
N HIS A 477 -21.82 16.39 5.88
CA HIS A 477 -22.55 15.18 5.48
C HIS A 477 -24.01 15.22 5.91
N GLU A 478 -24.61 16.40 5.94
CA GLU A 478 -26.02 16.59 6.27
C GLU A 478 -26.74 17.43 5.19
N ILE A 479 -28.00 17.08 4.94
CA ILE A 479 -28.86 17.80 3.98
C ILE A 479 -29.57 18.96 4.68
N HIS A 480 -29.55 20.13 4.05
CA HIS A 480 -30.26 21.33 4.49
C HIS A 480 -31.23 21.80 3.40
N VAL A 481 -32.42 22.23 3.81
CA VAL A 481 -33.40 22.85 2.91
C VAL A 481 -33.04 24.31 2.72
N ILE A 482 -32.93 24.73 1.46
CA ILE A 482 -32.74 26.13 1.11
C ILE A 482 -34.09 26.82 1.29
N ARG A 483 -34.25 27.58 2.37
CA ARG A 483 -35.43 28.45 2.54
C ARG A 483 -35.22 29.67 1.64
N GLU A 484 -36.09 29.85 0.65
CA GLU A 484 -36.16 31.13 -0.06
C GLU A 484 -36.48 32.22 0.96
N ILE A 485 -35.57 33.19 1.12
CA ILE A 485 -35.89 34.44 1.78
C ILE A 485 -36.80 35.17 0.81
N THR A 486 -38.11 35.07 1.04
CA THR A 486 -39.10 35.90 0.37
C THR A 486 -38.76 37.34 0.73
N GLN A 487 -38.31 38.12 -0.27
CA GLN A 487 -38.13 39.57 -0.13
C GLN A 487 -39.46 40.28 0.02
#